data_AF-A0A965DMX9-F1
#
_entry.id   AF-A0A965DMX9-F1
#
_cell.length_a   1.000
_cell.length_b   1.000
_cell.length_c   1.000
_cell.angle_alpha   90.00
_cell.angle_beta   90.00
_cell.angle_gamma   90.00
#
_symmetry.space_group_name_H-M   'P 1'
#
loop_
_entity.id
_entity.type
_entity.pdbx_description
1 polymer ?
#
loop_
_entity_poly.entity_id
_entity_poly.type
_entity_poly.pdbx_seq_one_letter_code
_entity_poly.pdbx_strand_id
1 'polypeptide(L)'
;MHYPLGYKETFMLLTDYIYAVLHSPAYREKYKEFLKIDFPRVSYPKDAATFWSLVEKGGAIRALHLLESPLLDTFITTYPESGTNQVGKVRYDNGMVFINETQYFVKVPQIAWEFYIGG
;
A
#
# COMPACT_ATOMS: atom_id res chain seq x y z
N MET A 1 27.34 10.81 15.28
CA MET A 1 26.87 12.14 15.70
C MET A 1 25.48 12.33 15.09
N HIS A 2 24.41 12.05 15.86
CA HIS A 2 23.03 12.28 15.41
C HIS A 2 22.66 13.70 15.85
N TYR A 3 22.45 14.60 14.89
CA TYR A 3 21.81 15.88 15.18
C TYR A 3 20.37 15.63 15.64
N PRO A 4 19.81 16.44 16.55
CA PRO A 4 18.41 16.30 16.93
C PRO A 4 17.55 16.59 15.70
N LEU A 5 16.82 15.56 15.25
CA LEU A 5 15.85 15.67 14.17
C LEU A 5 14.76 16.68 14.53
N GLY A 6 14.23 17.38 13.53
CA GLY A 6 13.08 18.24 13.72
C GLY A 6 11.85 17.43 14.18
N TYR A 7 10.89 18.09 14.84
CA TYR A 7 9.63 17.44 15.28
C TYR A 7 8.92 16.70 14.12
N LYS A 8 8.86 17.34 12.94
CA LYS A 8 8.27 16.74 11.73
C LYS A 8 9.01 15.48 11.30
N GLU A 9 10.34 15.51 11.29
CA GLU A 9 11.16 14.35 10.90
C GLU A 9 10.95 13.19 11.88
N THR A 10 10.98 13.47 13.19
CA THR A 10 10.74 12.46 14.23
C THR A 10 9.34 11.85 14.12
N PHE A 11 8.31 12.66 13.85
CA PHE A 11 6.95 12.19 13.64
C PHE A 11 6.83 11.26 12.42
N MET A 12 7.53 11.58 11.33
CA MET A 12 7.51 10.73 10.12
C MET A 12 8.17 9.37 10.37
N LEU A 13 9.26 9.33 11.15
CA LEU A 13 9.90 8.06 11.54
C LEU A 13 8.94 7.18 12.36
N LEU A 14 8.25 7.75 13.35
CA LEU A 14 7.27 6.99 14.13
C LEU A 14 6.10 6.51 13.27
N THR A 15 5.62 7.37 12.37
CA THR A 15 4.55 7.03 11.42
C THR A 15 4.95 5.87 10.53
N ASP A 16 6.17 5.88 9.99
CA ASP A 16 6.69 4.80 9.15
C ASP A 16 6.83 3.49 9.91
N TYR A 17 7.36 3.55 11.13
CA TYR A 17 7.42 2.36 11.99
C TYR A 17 6.03 1.75 12.21
N ILE A 18 5.04 2.57 12.58
CA ILE A 18 3.66 2.12 12.78
C ILE A 18 3.10 1.52 11.48
N TYR A 19 3.34 2.18 10.35
CA TYR A 19 2.87 1.73 9.04
C TYR A 19 3.41 0.34 8.69
N ALA A 20 4.71 0.11 8.90
CA ALA A 20 5.34 -1.19 8.68
C ALA A 20 4.72 -2.30 9.56
N VAL A 21 4.48 -2.01 10.85
CA VAL A 21 3.88 -2.98 11.77
C VAL A 21 2.44 -3.32 11.33
N LEU A 22 1.62 -2.31 11.03
CA LEU A 22 0.22 -2.52 10.65
C LEU A 22 0.06 -3.18 9.28
N HIS A 23 1.05 -3.08 8.39
CA HIS A 23 1.09 -3.78 7.11
C HIS A 23 1.79 -5.15 7.16
N SER A 24 2.33 -5.55 8.32
CA SER A 24 2.96 -6.87 8.47
C SER A 24 1.91 -8.00 8.47
N PRO A 25 2.01 -9.00 7.56
CA PRO A 25 1.11 -10.15 7.57
C PRO A 25 1.15 -10.93 8.90
N ALA A 26 2.33 -11.08 9.48
CA ALA A 26 2.50 -11.78 10.75
C ALA A 26 1.82 -11.04 11.92
N TYR A 27 1.86 -9.71 11.92
CA TYR A 27 1.14 -8.90 12.91
C TYR A 27 -0.38 -9.04 12.72
N ARG A 28 -0.87 -8.88 11.48
CA ARG A 28 -2.29 -9.00 11.16
C ARG A 28 -2.86 -10.37 11.52
N GLU A 29 -2.12 -11.44 11.27
CA GLU A 29 -2.55 -12.79 11.62
C GLU A 29 -2.55 -13.01 13.13
N LYS A 30 -1.46 -12.64 13.81
CA LYS A 30 -1.33 -12.81 15.27
C LYS A 30 -2.42 -12.06 16.06
N TYR A 31 -2.81 -10.87 15.61
CA TYR A 31 -3.77 -10.01 16.30
C TYR A 31 -5.15 -9.96 15.63
N LYS A 32 -5.43 -10.84 14.67
CA LYS A 32 -6.63 -10.81 13.81
C LYS A 32 -7.94 -10.63 14.58
N GLU A 33 -8.15 -11.41 15.64
CA GLU A 33 -9.38 -11.34 16.42
C GLU A 33 -9.50 -10.03 17.23
N PHE A 34 -8.38 -9.48 17.70
CA PHE A 34 -8.37 -8.18 18.38
C PHE A 34 -8.62 -7.01 17.42
N LEU A 35 -8.06 -7.08 16.21
CA LEU A 35 -8.23 -6.06 15.17
C LEU A 35 -9.69 -5.92 14.70
N LYS A 36 -10.53 -6.93 14.91
CA LYS A 36 -11.96 -6.89 14.58
C LYS A 36 -12.80 -6.12 15.60
N ILE A 37 -12.33 -6.01 16.84
CA ILE A 37 -13.16 -5.56 17.98
C ILE A 37 -12.67 -4.26 18.63
N ASP A 38 -11.40 -3.89 18.45
CA ASP A 38 -10.80 -2.71 19.10
C ASP A 38 -9.66 -2.14 18.24
N PHE A 39 -9.17 -0.94 18.59
CA PHE A 39 -8.07 -0.28 17.89
C PHE A 39 -6.76 -1.09 17.94
N PRO A 40 -5.95 -1.05 16.86
CA PRO A 40 -4.67 -1.75 16.83
C PRO A 40 -3.68 -1.21 17.87
N ARG A 41 -2.91 -2.12 18.48
CA ARG A 41 -1.89 -1.78 19.48
C ARG A 41 -0.50 -2.11 18.94
N VAL A 42 0.29 -1.08 18.68
CA VAL A 42 1.66 -1.23 18.19
C VAL A 42 2.62 -1.32 19.38
N SER A 43 3.36 -2.43 19.47
CA SER A 43 4.38 -2.61 20.51
C SER A 43 5.63 -1.77 20.22
N TYR A 44 6.39 -1.45 21.26
CA TYR A 44 7.71 -0.84 21.09
C TYR A 44 8.65 -1.78 20.31
N PRO A 45 9.58 -1.22 19.53
CA PRO A 45 10.59 -2.02 18.84
C PRO A 45 11.47 -2.74 19.86
N LYS A 46 11.94 -3.95 19.51
CA LYS A 46 12.81 -4.76 20.40
C LYS A 46 14.13 -4.05 20.70
N ASP A 47 14.67 -3.38 19.68
CA ASP A 47 15.92 -2.65 19.71
C ASP A 47 15.92 -1.58 18.60
N ALA A 48 16.92 -0.71 18.61
CA ALA A 48 17.06 0.36 17.62
C ALA A 48 17.22 -0.18 16.19
N ALA A 49 17.93 -1.30 16.01
CA ALA A 49 18.14 -1.87 14.67
C ALA A 49 16.81 -2.32 14.04
N THR A 50 15.96 -2.97 14.83
CA THR A 50 14.61 -3.39 14.44
C THR A 50 13.75 -2.18 14.09
N PHE A 51 13.82 -1.10 14.89
CA PHE A 51 13.08 0.13 14.62
C PHE A 51 13.44 0.69 13.25
N TRP A 52 14.72 0.95 12.99
CA TRP A 52 15.17 1.55 11.74
C TRP A 52 14.88 0.67 10.51
N SER A 53 15.02 -0.65 10.63
CA SER A 53 14.65 -1.58 9.56
C SER A 53 13.16 -1.52 9.23
N LEU A 54 12.30 -1.35 10.23
CA LEU A 54 10.85 -1.22 10.02
C LEU A 54 10.49 0.16 9.48
N VAL A 55 11.13 1.24 9.95
CA VAL A 55 10.97 2.59 9.39
C VAL A 55 11.25 2.60 7.89
N GLU A 56 12.34 1.97 7.44
CA GLU A 56 12.68 1.90 6.01
C GLU A 56 11.56 1.24 5.19
N LYS A 57 11.06 0.08 5.67
CA LYS A 57 9.96 -0.64 5.00
C LYS A 57 8.66 0.15 5.03
N GLY A 58 8.33 0.77 6.15
CA GLY A 58 7.13 1.57 6.31
C GLY A 58 7.12 2.79 5.40
N GLY A 59 8.25 3.49 5.33
CA GLY A 59 8.46 4.62 4.44
C GLY A 59 8.30 4.23 2.98
N ALA A 60 8.84 3.08 2.57
CA ALA A 60 8.67 2.56 1.21
C ALA A 60 7.19 2.27 0.88
N ILE A 61 6.45 1.60 1.78
CA ILE A 61 5.02 1.31 1.56
C ILE A 61 4.22 2.62 1.55
N ARG A 62 4.48 3.56 2.47
CA ARG A 62 3.82 4.86 2.52
C ARG A 62 4.04 5.63 1.21
N ALA A 63 5.27 5.70 0.72
CA ALA A 63 5.58 6.39 -0.53
C ALA A 63 4.87 5.76 -1.73
N LEU A 64 4.73 4.42 -1.77
CA LEU A 64 3.93 3.73 -2.79
C LEU A 64 2.45 4.11 -2.70
N HIS A 65 1.86 4.13 -1.50
CA HIS A 65 0.45 4.48 -1.31
C HIS A 65 0.14 5.97 -1.51
N LEU A 66 1.13 6.86 -1.36
CA LEU A 66 0.99 8.29 -1.65
C LEU A 66 1.31 8.64 -3.11
N LEU A 67 1.68 7.67 -3.92
CA LEU A 67 2.12 7.86 -5.31
C LEU A 67 3.39 8.71 -5.46
N GLU A 68 4.28 8.67 -4.47
CA GLU A 68 5.53 9.45 -4.41
C GLU A 68 6.78 8.61 -4.75
N SER A 69 6.61 7.29 -4.89
CA SER A 69 7.74 6.39 -5.18
C SER A 69 8.11 6.39 -6.66
N PRO A 70 9.41 6.50 -7.02
CA PRO A 70 9.86 6.37 -8.41
C PRO A 70 9.58 4.99 -9.02
N LEU A 71 9.27 3.98 -8.19
CA LEU A 71 8.83 2.67 -8.68
C LEU A 71 7.53 2.75 -9.50
N LEU A 72 6.74 3.82 -9.31
CA LEU A 72 5.48 4.04 -10.01
C LEU A 72 5.66 4.66 -11.39
N ASP A 73 6.87 5.12 -11.73
CA ASP A 73 7.18 5.64 -13.06
C ASP A 73 7.25 4.52 -14.12
N THR A 74 7.24 3.26 -13.70
CA THR A 74 7.26 2.08 -14.58
C THR A 74 5.91 1.38 -14.58
N PHE A 75 5.01 1.82 -15.46
CA PHE A 75 3.70 1.21 -15.62
C PHE A 75 3.77 -0.15 -16.31
N ILE A 76 3.10 -1.16 -15.72
CA ILE A 76 2.92 -2.47 -16.35
C ILE A 76 1.67 -2.54 -17.22
N THR A 77 0.72 -1.62 -17.03
CA THR A 77 -0.58 -1.55 -17.71
C THR A 77 -0.62 -0.42 -18.73
N THR A 78 -1.41 -0.58 -19.79
CA THR A 78 -1.74 0.50 -20.74
C THR A 78 -3.25 0.61 -20.93
N TYR A 79 -3.70 1.73 -21.51
CA TYR A 79 -5.10 2.02 -21.81
C TYR A 79 -5.23 2.36 -23.31
N PRO A 80 -5.36 1.35 -24.18
CA PRO A 80 -5.18 1.53 -25.62
C PRO A 80 -6.39 2.17 -26.32
N GLU A 81 -7.60 2.00 -25.78
CA GLU A 81 -8.83 2.44 -26.43
C GLU A 81 -9.27 3.83 -25.97
N SER A 82 -9.26 4.79 -26.90
CA SER A 82 -9.83 6.13 -26.69
C SER A 82 -11.36 6.08 -26.73
N GLY A 83 -12.03 7.05 -26.09
CA GLY A 83 -13.48 7.07 -26.00
C GLY A 83 -14.00 8.06 -24.95
N THR A 84 -15.22 7.83 -24.48
CA THR A 84 -15.92 8.75 -23.56
C THR A 84 -15.33 8.73 -22.15
N ASN A 85 -14.62 7.66 -21.78
CA ASN A 85 -14.14 7.37 -20.43
C ASN A 85 -15.28 7.32 -19.39
N GLN A 86 -16.52 7.11 -19.84
CA GLN A 86 -17.65 6.89 -18.94
C GLN A 86 -17.58 5.47 -18.38
N VAL A 87 -17.58 5.36 -17.06
CA VAL A 87 -17.56 4.09 -16.35
C VAL A 87 -18.97 3.51 -16.33
N GLY A 88 -19.12 2.32 -16.90
CA GLY A 88 -20.33 1.50 -16.86
C GLY A 88 -20.12 0.27 -15.97
N LYS A 89 -20.43 -0.90 -16.50
CA LYS A 89 -20.22 -2.17 -15.79
C LYS A 89 -18.74 -2.58 -15.86
N VAL A 90 -18.04 -2.45 -14.75
CA VAL A 90 -16.64 -2.90 -14.63
C VAL A 90 -16.58 -4.42 -14.63
N ARG A 91 -15.64 -4.98 -15.39
CA ARG A 91 -15.36 -6.43 -15.39
C ARG A 91 -13.88 -6.71 -15.63
N TYR A 92 -13.41 -7.81 -15.04
CA TYR A 92 -12.11 -8.37 -15.33
C TYR A 92 -12.24 -9.57 -16.26
N ASP A 93 -11.37 -9.64 -17.27
CA ASP A 93 -11.35 -10.71 -18.26
C ASP A 93 -9.94 -10.88 -18.82
N ASN A 94 -9.30 -12.02 -18.54
CA ASN A 94 -7.99 -12.41 -19.07
C ASN A 94 -6.91 -11.30 -19.06
N GLY A 95 -6.69 -10.66 -17.91
CA GLY A 95 -5.69 -9.60 -17.78
C GLY A 95 -6.14 -8.22 -18.24
N MET A 96 -7.44 -8.06 -18.56
CA MET A 96 -8.03 -6.78 -18.91
C MET A 96 -9.06 -6.34 -17.88
N VAL A 97 -9.02 -5.06 -17.49
CA VAL A 97 -10.06 -4.41 -16.68
C VAL A 97 -10.85 -3.48 -17.57
N PHE A 98 -12.06 -3.88 -17.92
CA PHE A 98 -13.00 -3.07 -18.69
C PHE A 98 -13.67 -2.05 -17.78
N ILE A 99 -13.69 -0.78 -18.19
CA ILE A 99 -14.48 0.26 -17.53
C ILE A 99 -15.87 0.40 -18.17
N ASN A 100 -16.01 -0.03 -19.43
CA ASN A 100 -17.26 -0.12 -20.19
C ASN A 100 -17.10 -1.18 -21.30
N GLU A 101 -18.03 -1.23 -22.26
CA GLU A 101 -18.02 -2.26 -23.32
C GLU A 101 -16.80 -2.20 -24.24
N THR A 102 -16.21 -1.01 -24.44
CA THR A 102 -15.16 -0.78 -25.44
C THR A 102 -13.81 -0.36 -24.85
N GLN A 103 -13.77 0.18 -23.65
CA GLN A 103 -12.56 0.74 -23.05
C GLN A 103 -12.08 -0.08 -21.84
N TYR A 104 -10.78 -0.39 -21.83
CA TYR A 104 -10.17 -1.29 -20.87
C TYR A 104 -8.69 -0.99 -20.64
N PHE A 105 -8.20 -1.34 -19.44
CA PHE A 105 -6.78 -1.47 -19.16
C PHE A 105 -6.31 -2.86 -19.53
N VAL A 106 -5.11 -2.99 -20.11
CA VAL A 106 -4.50 -4.29 -20.42
C VAL A 106 -3.34 -4.61 -19.47
N LYS A 107 -2.95 -5.88 -19.42
CA LYS A 107 -1.84 -6.41 -18.60
C LYS A 107 -2.04 -6.20 -17.10
N VAL A 108 -3.30 -6.19 -16.65
CA VAL A 108 -3.64 -6.14 -15.22
C VAL A 108 -3.47 -7.54 -14.62
N PRO A 109 -2.52 -7.77 -13.70
CA PRO A 109 -2.36 -9.07 -13.07
C PRO A 109 -3.60 -9.44 -12.25
N GLN A 110 -4.01 -10.71 -12.30
CA GLN A 110 -5.17 -11.18 -11.53
C GLN A 110 -5.03 -10.89 -10.03
N ILE A 111 -3.82 -11.06 -9.49
CA ILE A 111 -3.53 -10.74 -8.08
C ILE A 111 -3.82 -9.29 -7.72
N ALA A 112 -3.67 -8.34 -8.65
CA ALA A 112 -3.98 -6.93 -8.41
C ALA A 112 -5.50 -6.68 -8.42
N TRP A 113 -6.25 -7.41 -9.27
CA TRP A 113 -7.71 -7.34 -9.32
C TRP A 113 -8.37 -7.98 -8.09
N GLU A 114 -7.84 -9.10 -7.63
CA GLU A 114 -8.32 -9.83 -6.45
C GLU A 114 -7.81 -9.25 -5.13
N PHE A 115 -6.97 -8.22 -5.18
CA PHE A 115 -6.47 -7.57 -3.98
C PHE A 115 -7.51 -6.64 -3.38
N TYR A 116 -8.15 -7.09 -2.30
CA TYR A 116 -9.13 -6.32 -1.55
C TYR A 116 -8.50 -5.66 -0.33
N ILE A 117 -8.77 -4.35 -0.15
CA ILE A 117 -8.47 -3.62 1.08
C ILE A 117 -9.81 -3.29 1.75
N GLY A 118 -9.98 -3.74 3.00
CA GLY A 118 -11.22 -3.60 3.74
C GLY A 118 -11.94 -4.94 3.90
N GLY A 119 -13.27 -4.89 4.00
CA GLY A 119 -14.16 -6.04 4.08
C GLY A 119 -15.46 -5.73 3.36
#